data_AF-A0A511JKU8-F1
#
_entry.id   AF-A0A511JKU8-F1
#
_cell.length_a   1.000
_cell.length_b   1.000
_cell.length_c   1.000
_cell.angle_alpha   90.00
_cell.angle_beta   90.00
_cell.angle_gamma   90.00
#
_symmetry.space_group_name_H-M   'P 1'
#
loop_
_entity.id
_entity.type
_entity.pdbx_description
1 polymer ?
#
loop_
_entity_poly.entity_id
_entity_poly.type
_entity_poly.pdbx_seq_one_letter_code
_entity_poly.pdbx_strand_id
1 'polypeptide(L)'
;MSTLTNPTTPSSVDLFEITRTDAPVPDEQREAALASPKFGTVFTEHMARITYSNESGWTGRRVEKYGPLLMDPATAVLHYGQEIFEGMKAYRHADGSVWTFRPRDNAARFTRSARRLALPELPEEDFLGAIEALVATDLAWVPSGEETSLYLRPFMYASETFLGVRPTLEAEFLVIASPVGPYFAGGVRPVSIWVDQEYHRAGAGGTGAAKCGGNYAASLLPQQLAYAKGFEQVCFLDASTNTQLEELGGMNVFVVHADGSVATPPVSGSILEGVTRSSILRLLTDAGHEVSERQIPLTELREGLADGSVREVFACGTAAVMTPIGRLASDDFDLTVGDGAAGPVTTRIRAELTDIQYGRATDRHGWLHRLA
;
A
#
# COMPACT_ATOMS: atom_id res chain seq x y z
N MET A 1 7.27 3.14 36.29
CA MET A 1 6.07 2.32 36.03
C MET A 1 4.89 3.27 35.89
N SER A 2 4.50 3.58 34.66
CA SER A 2 3.25 4.27 34.35
C SER A 2 2.74 3.64 33.06
N THR A 3 1.86 2.67 33.21
CA THR A 3 1.10 2.05 32.12
C THR A 3 0.14 3.09 31.57
N LEU A 4 0.53 3.75 30.48
CA LEU A 4 -0.40 4.51 29.65
C LEU A 4 -1.32 3.51 28.96
N THR A 5 -2.44 3.21 29.59
CA THR A 5 -3.58 2.58 28.92
C THR A 5 -4.13 3.62 27.94
N ASN A 6 -3.80 3.47 26.65
CA ASN A 6 -4.50 4.19 25.60
C ASN A 6 -6.00 3.89 25.73
N PRO A 7 -6.88 4.91 25.68
CA PRO A 7 -8.31 4.67 25.68
C PRO A 7 -8.67 3.86 24.43
N THR A 8 -9.05 2.60 24.63
CA THR A 8 -9.67 1.78 23.59
C THR A 8 -10.93 2.52 23.13
N THR A 9 -10.87 3.11 21.95
CA THR A 9 -12.07 3.61 21.26
C THR A 9 -13.02 2.42 21.11
N PRO A 10 -14.33 2.56 21.37
CA PRO A 10 -15.27 1.47 21.17
C PRO A 10 -15.13 0.96 19.74
N SER A 11 -14.87 -0.34 19.59
CA SER A 11 -14.79 -1.01 18.29
C SER A 11 -16.17 -0.97 17.64
N SER A 12 -16.22 -0.59 16.36
CA SER A 12 -17.46 -0.55 15.56
C SER A 12 -17.82 -1.92 14.98
N VAL A 13 -17.14 -2.99 15.40
CA VAL A 13 -17.43 -4.38 14.99
C VAL A 13 -18.89 -4.75 15.22
N ASP A 14 -19.49 -4.29 16.33
CA ASP A 14 -20.89 -4.58 16.66
C ASP A 14 -21.90 -3.98 15.66
N LEU A 15 -21.45 -3.08 14.76
CA LEU A 15 -22.27 -2.55 13.67
C LEU A 15 -22.41 -3.52 12.50
N PHE A 16 -21.63 -4.60 12.45
CA PHE A 16 -21.57 -5.52 11.31
C PHE A 16 -22.35 -6.80 11.60
N GLU A 17 -23.30 -7.12 10.71
CA GLU A 17 -23.96 -8.41 10.69
C GLU A 17 -23.00 -9.48 10.13
N ILE A 18 -22.74 -10.55 10.89
CA ILE A 18 -21.79 -11.61 10.50
C ILE A 18 -22.57 -12.83 10.02
N THR A 19 -22.47 -13.13 8.73
CA THR A 19 -22.95 -14.37 8.12
C THR A 19 -21.76 -15.24 7.73
N ARG A 20 -21.48 -16.27 8.53
CA ARG A 20 -20.36 -17.19 8.27
C ARG A 20 -20.62 -18.09 7.06
N THR A 21 -19.54 -18.51 6.40
CA THR A 21 -19.56 -19.52 5.33
C THR A 21 -20.18 -20.82 5.83
N ASP A 22 -20.97 -21.45 4.97
CA ASP A 22 -21.57 -22.76 5.15
C ASP A 22 -20.64 -23.91 4.75
N ALA A 23 -19.51 -23.59 4.11
CA ALA A 23 -18.53 -24.52 3.60
C ALA A 23 -17.12 -24.05 3.99
N PRO A 24 -16.72 -24.22 5.27
CA PRO A 24 -15.42 -23.78 5.72
C PRO A 24 -14.28 -24.60 5.09
N VAL A 25 -13.16 -23.95 4.79
CA VAL A 25 -11.94 -24.58 4.30
C VAL A 25 -11.38 -25.47 5.41
N PRO A 26 -11.17 -26.78 5.15
CA PRO A 26 -10.57 -27.69 6.12
C PRO A 26 -9.23 -27.17 6.63
N ASP A 27 -8.94 -27.38 7.92
CA ASP A 27 -7.74 -26.86 8.58
C ASP A 27 -6.45 -27.23 7.83
N GLU A 28 -6.31 -28.47 7.39
CA GLU A 28 -5.16 -28.94 6.60
C GLU A 28 -4.96 -28.16 5.30
N GLN A 29 -6.06 -27.81 4.61
CA GLN A 29 -5.99 -27.03 3.36
C GLN A 29 -5.62 -25.57 3.65
N ARG A 30 -6.15 -24.99 4.75
CA ARG A 30 -5.79 -23.64 5.19
C ARG A 30 -4.32 -23.58 5.59
N GLU A 31 -3.84 -24.53 6.39
CA GLU A 31 -2.43 -24.63 6.80
C GLU A 31 -1.50 -24.76 5.59
N ALA A 32 -1.85 -25.60 4.60
CA ALA A 32 -1.10 -25.71 3.35
C ALA A 32 -1.05 -24.39 2.58
N ALA A 33 -2.16 -23.63 2.55
CA ALA A 33 -2.20 -22.31 1.92
C ALA A 33 -1.36 -21.26 2.66
N LEU A 34 -1.26 -21.36 3.99
CA LEU A 34 -0.46 -20.47 4.83
C LEU A 34 1.04 -20.81 4.87
N ALA A 35 1.43 -22.01 4.41
CA ALA A 35 2.83 -22.47 4.46
C ALA A 35 3.74 -21.74 3.46
N SER A 36 3.22 -21.31 2.31
CA SER A 36 3.97 -20.53 1.31
C SER A 36 3.07 -19.54 0.57
N PRO A 37 2.53 -18.54 1.30
CA PRO A 37 1.49 -17.68 0.76
C PRO A 37 2.06 -16.72 -0.30
N LYS A 38 1.55 -16.83 -1.53
CA LYS A 38 1.90 -15.92 -2.62
C LYS A 38 0.97 -14.71 -2.60
N PHE A 39 1.56 -13.52 -2.77
CA PHE A 39 0.86 -12.25 -2.70
C PHE A 39 -0.40 -12.21 -3.58
N GLY A 40 -1.58 -12.07 -2.97
CA GLY A 40 -2.84 -11.83 -3.67
C GLY A 40 -3.39 -13.00 -4.49
N THR A 41 -3.01 -14.24 -4.17
CA THR A 41 -3.45 -15.44 -4.93
C THR A 41 -4.42 -16.34 -4.17
N VAL A 42 -4.40 -16.29 -2.85
CA VAL A 42 -5.31 -17.00 -1.95
C VAL A 42 -6.07 -15.96 -1.16
N PHE A 43 -7.37 -16.16 -0.97
CA PHE A 43 -8.23 -15.26 -0.20
C PHE A 43 -8.85 -16.00 0.98
N THR A 44 -9.21 -15.25 2.02
CA THR A 44 -9.90 -15.78 3.19
C THR A 44 -11.36 -16.11 2.87
N GLU A 45 -12.05 -16.73 3.83
CA GLU A 45 -13.38 -17.32 3.60
C GLU A 45 -14.50 -16.30 3.55
N HIS A 46 -14.25 -15.08 4.04
CA HIS A 46 -15.22 -14.01 4.13
C HIS A 46 -14.71 -12.71 3.48
N MET A 47 -15.64 -11.78 3.29
CA MET A 47 -15.37 -10.40 2.93
C MET A 47 -16.31 -9.48 3.71
N ALA A 48 -15.85 -8.27 4.05
CA ALA A 48 -16.73 -7.24 4.59
C ALA A 48 -17.33 -6.42 3.45
N ARG A 49 -18.56 -5.94 3.61
CA ARG A 49 -19.26 -5.14 2.60
C ARG A 49 -20.18 -4.09 3.23
N ILE A 50 -20.25 -2.92 2.61
CA ILE A 50 -21.14 -1.81 2.96
C ILE A 50 -21.63 -1.19 1.65
N THR A 51 -22.94 -0.94 1.58
CA THR A 51 -23.59 -0.44 0.37
C THR A 51 -23.97 1.02 0.56
N TYR A 52 -23.76 1.83 -0.48
CA TYR A 52 -24.16 3.23 -0.54
C TYR A 52 -25.23 3.45 -1.60
N SER A 53 -26.25 4.25 -1.26
CA SER A 53 -27.09 4.94 -2.24
C SER A 53 -27.25 6.40 -1.85
N ASN A 54 -27.48 7.27 -2.82
CA ASN A 54 -27.73 8.70 -2.55
C ASN A 54 -28.99 8.95 -1.70
N GLU A 55 -29.94 8.01 -1.69
CA GLU A 55 -31.17 8.12 -0.90
C GLU A 55 -30.99 7.69 0.56
N SER A 56 -30.20 6.64 0.81
CA SER A 56 -30.10 5.99 2.13
C SER A 56 -28.74 6.18 2.80
N GLY A 57 -27.75 6.74 2.09
CA GLY A 57 -26.37 6.78 2.56
C GLY A 57 -25.77 5.37 2.72
N TRP A 58 -24.85 5.23 3.66
CA TRP A 58 -24.16 3.97 3.96
C TRP A 58 -25.01 3.02 4.82
N THR A 59 -25.32 1.85 4.27
CA THR A 59 -26.18 0.83 4.87
C THR A 59 -25.61 -0.58 4.67
N GLY A 60 -26.22 -1.59 5.29
CA GLY A 60 -25.89 -3.00 5.01
C GLY A 60 -24.48 -3.42 5.44
N ARG A 61 -23.98 -2.91 6.57
CA ARG A 61 -22.70 -3.28 7.19
C ARG A 61 -22.70 -4.77 7.52
N ARG A 62 -21.92 -5.56 6.79
CA ARG A 62 -21.91 -7.02 6.94
C ARG A 62 -20.58 -7.67 6.64
N VAL A 63 -20.37 -8.83 7.24
CA VAL A 63 -19.33 -9.80 6.85
C VAL A 63 -20.06 -11.01 6.28
N GLU A 64 -19.76 -11.36 5.03
CA GLU A 64 -20.41 -12.44 4.29
C GLU A 64 -19.36 -13.35 3.64
N LYS A 65 -19.81 -14.51 3.15
CA LYS A 65 -18.95 -15.46 2.42
C LYS A 65 -18.25 -14.78 1.25
N TYR A 66 -16.93 -14.97 1.13
CA TYR A 66 -16.15 -14.51 -0.02
C TYR A 66 -16.68 -15.18 -1.29
N GLY A 67 -16.92 -14.38 -2.34
CA GLY A 67 -17.50 -14.88 -3.57
C GLY A 67 -17.48 -13.88 -4.72
N PRO A 68 -17.89 -14.31 -5.92
CA PRO A 68 -17.93 -13.46 -7.09
C PRO A 68 -18.92 -12.31 -6.93
N LEU A 69 -18.56 -11.14 -7.45
CA LEU A 69 -19.47 -10.00 -7.57
C LEU A 69 -20.28 -10.15 -8.84
N LEU A 70 -21.61 -10.26 -8.70
CA LEU A 70 -22.53 -10.23 -9.83
C LEU A 70 -22.80 -8.76 -10.20
N MET A 71 -22.46 -8.39 -11.42
CA MET A 71 -22.62 -7.02 -11.95
C MET A 71 -23.41 -7.04 -13.25
N ASP A 72 -24.22 -6.01 -13.44
CA ASP A 72 -24.82 -5.75 -14.75
C ASP A 72 -23.71 -5.33 -15.73
N PRO A 73 -23.76 -5.72 -17.01
CA PRO A 73 -22.78 -5.27 -18.00
C PRO A 73 -22.65 -3.74 -18.13
N ALA A 74 -23.68 -2.98 -17.77
CA ALA A 74 -23.70 -1.52 -17.75
C ALA A 74 -23.30 -0.90 -16.40
N THR A 75 -22.79 -1.67 -15.43
CA THR A 75 -22.26 -1.13 -14.17
C THR A 75 -21.12 -0.15 -14.44
N ALA A 76 -21.23 1.08 -13.92
CA ALA A 76 -20.40 2.22 -14.29
C ALA A 76 -18.89 1.99 -14.13
N VAL A 77 -18.45 1.22 -13.12
CA VAL A 77 -17.02 0.91 -12.93
C VAL A 77 -16.41 0.21 -14.15
N LEU A 78 -17.17 -0.64 -14.85
CA LEU A 78 -16.70 -1.40 -16.00
C LEU A 78 -16.43 -0.51 -17.24
N HIS A 79 -16.99 0.70 -17.28
CA HIS A 79 -16.90 1.61 -18.41
C HIS A 79 -16.01 2.82 -18.13
N TYR A 80 -16.06 3.34 -16.90
CA TYR A 80 -15.42 4.62 -16.56
C TYR A 80 -14.40 4.54 -15.42
N GLY A 81 -14.15 3.34 -14.87
CA GLY A 81 -13.08 3.13 -13.88
C GLY A 81 -13.22 3.99 -12.62
N GLN A 82 -14.45 4.35 -12.23
CA GLN A 82 -14.72 5.10 -11.00
C GLN A 82 -14.57 4.17 -9.78
N GLU A 83 -13.31 3.91 -9.41
CA GLU A 83 -12.92 2.99 -8.35
C GLU A 83 -11.66 3.45 -7.60
N ILE A 84 -11.60 3.09 -6.32
CA ILE A 84 -10.48 3.35 -5.41
C ILE A 84 -10.19 2.12 -4.57
N PHE A 85 -8.97 2.04 -4.04
CA PHE A 85 -8.59 0.96 -3.14
C PHE A 85 -7.58 1.40 -2.09
N GLU A 86 -7.42 0.59 -1.06
CA GLU A 86 -6.40 0.70 -0.04
C GLU A 86 -5.58 -0.59 0.07
N GLY A 87 -4.45 -0.49 0.79
CA GLY A 87 -3.57 -1.61 1.03
C GLY A 87 -2.91 -1.50 2.39
N MET A 88 -3.25 -2.43 3.28
CA MET A 88 -2.72 -2.54 4.63
C MET A 88 -2.52 -4.01 5.01
N LYS A 89 -2.01 -4.26 6.21
CA LYS A 89 -1.67 -5.60 6.68
C LYS A 89 -2.14 -5.78 8.12
N ALA A 90 -2.50 -7.01 8.46
CA ALA A 90 -2.64 -7.49 9.83
C ALA A 90 -1.50 -8.46 10.15
N TYR A 91 -0.94 -8.30 11.34
CA TYR A 91 0.25 -8.98 11.84
C TYR A 91 -0.11 -9.72 13.11
N ARG A 92 0.21 -11.01 13.17
CA ARG A 92 0.11 -11.77 14.42
C ARG A 92 1.35 -11.53 15.25
N HIS A 93 1.16 -11.16 16.51
CA HIS A 93 2.23 -10.97 17.49
C HIS A 93 2.49 -12.27 18.25
N ALA A 94 3.62 -12.33 18.97
CA ALA A 94 4.06 -13.54 19.68
C ALA A 94 3.11 -13.98 20.81
N ASP A 95 2.33 -13.06 21.37
CA ASP A 95 1.30 -13.33 22.38
C ASP A 95 -0.03 -13.84 21.78
N GLY A 96 -0.10 -13.98 20.46
CA GLY A 96 -1.28 -14.43 19.72
C GLY A 96 -2.24 -13.32 19.30
N SER A 97 -2.07 -12.09 19.81
CA SER A 97 -2.87 -10.94 19.41
C SER A 97 -2.61 -10.54 17.96
N VAL A 98 -3.57 -9.86 17.35
CA VAL A 98 -3.48 -9.42 15.95
C VAL A 98 -3.58 -7.90 15.87
N TRP A 99 -2.66 -7.29 15.13
CA TRP A 99 -2.54 -5.84 15.03
C TRP A 99 -2.46 -5.38 13.57
N THR A 100 -2.85 -4.14 13.30
CA THR A 100 -2.64 -3.48 12.02
C THR A 100 -1.85 -2.19 12.22
N PHE A 101 -1.21 -1.72 11.15
CA PHE A 101 -0.29 -0.58 11.18
C PHE A 101 -0.93 0.66 10.56
N ARG A 102 -1.08 1.71 11.38
CA ARG A 102 -1.56 3.05 11.01
C ARG A 102 -2.88 3.06 10.21
N PRO A 103 -3.91 2.31 10.64
CA PRO A 103 -5.11 2.11 9.83
C PRO A 103 -5.94 3.39 9.61
N ARG A 104 -5.86 4.36 10.52
CA ARG A 104 -6.51 5.68 10.38
C ARG A 104 -5.89 6.51 9.25
N ASP A 105 -4.58 6.39 9.02
CA ASP A 105 -3.94 7.06 7.89
C ASP A 105 -4.38 6.45 6.54
N ASN A 106 -4.59 5.13 6.51
CA ASN A 106 -5.20 4.45 5.35
C ASN A 106 -6.65 4.92 5.13
N ALA A 107 -7.47 4.97 6.19
CA ALA A 107 -8.85 5.46 6.11
C ALA A 107 -8.91 6.91 5.58
N ALA A 108 -8.08 7.81 6.12
CA ALA A 108 -8.00 9.19 5.68
C ALA A 108 -7.59 9.31 4.19
N ARG A 109 -6.65 8.47 3.72
CA ARG A 109 -6.25 8.46 2.30
C ARG A 109 -7.34 7.86 1.40
N PHE A 110 -8.09 6.88 1.89
CA PHE A 110 -9.25 6.33 1.21
C PHE A 110 -10.32 7.40 1.00
N THR A 111 -10.63 8.20 2.03
CA THR A 111 -11.53 9.36 1.94
C THR A 111 -11.04 10.40 0.93
N ARG A 112 -9.74 10.75 0.93
CA ARG A 112 -9.16 11.67 -0.07
C ARG A 112 -9.29 11.12 -1.50
N SER A 113 -9.08 9.80 -1.66
CA SER A 113 -9.24 9.13 -2.95
C SER A 113 -10.69 9.15 -3.42
N ALA A 114 -11.65 8.90 -2.51
CA ALA A 114 -13.09 8.97 -2.81
C ALA A 114 -13.48 10.36 -3.30
N ARG A 115 -13.07 11.41 -2.58
CA ARG A 115 -13.28 12.80 -2.97
C ARG A 115 -12.71 13.11 -4.36
N ARG A 116 -11.48 12.68 -4.66
CA ARG A 116 -10.84 12.93 -5.96
C ARG A 116 -11.56 12.26 -7.12
N LEU A 117 -12.16 11.09 -6.88
CA LEU A 117 -12.88 10.29 -7.87
C LEU A 117 -14.39 10.52 -7.83
N ALA A 118 -14.88 11.52 -7.08
CA ALA A 118 -16.31 11.82 -6.90
C ALA A 118 -17.14 10.61 -6.44
N LEU A 119 -16.54 9.76 -5.61
CA LEU A 119 -17.21 8.67 -4.89
C LEU A 119 -17.68 9.17 -3.51
N PRO A 120 -18.71 8.53 -2.92
CA PRO A 120 -19.13 8.86 -1.56
C PRO A 120 -17.99 8.65 -0.56
N GLU A 121 -17.82 9.58 0.37
CA GLU A 121 -16.83 9.45 1.44
C GLU A 121 -17.34 8.44 2.49
N LEU A 122 -16.60 7.36 2.70
CA LEU A 122 -16.90 6.37 3.75
C LEU A 122 -16.47 6.91 5.12
N PRO A 123 -17.31 6.82 6.17
CA PRO A 123 -16.90 7.17 7.52
C PRO A 123 -15.73 6.32 8.01
N GLU A 124 -14.84 6.92 8.82
CA GLU A 124 -13.65 6.23 9.32
C GLU A 124 -14.02 5.01 10.18
N GLU A 125 -15.08 5.13 10.98
CA GLU A 125 -15.61 4.06 11.82
C GLU A 125 -16.12 2.86 11.01
N ASP A 126 -16.67 3.10 9.81
CA ASP A 126 -17.13 2.05 8.91
C ASP A 126 -15.94 1.36 8.23
N PHE A 127 -14.92 2.13 7.84
CA PHE A 127 -13.68 1.59 7.27
C PHE A 127 -12.96 0.67 8.27
N LEU A 128 -12.75 1.15 9.50
CA LEU A 128 -12.09 0.38 10.56
C LEU A 128 -12.94 -0.80 11.03
N GLY A 129 -14.24 -0.59 11.22
CA GLY A 129 -15.16 -1.64 11.66
C GLY A 129 -15.21 -2.81 10.68
N ALA A 130 -15.18 -2.53 9.36
CA ALA A 130 -15.13 -3.58 8.34
C ALA A 130 -13.84 -4.43 8.43
N ILE A 131 -12.70 -3.79 8.70
CA ILE A 131 -11.42 -4.48 8.86
C ILE A 131 -11.42 -5.33 10.13
N GLU A 132 -11.85 -4.75 11.26
CA GLU A 132 -11.92 -5.44 12.53
C GLU A 132 -12.87 -6.65 12.46
N ALA A 133 -14.07 -6.47 11.90
CA ALA A 133 -15.07 -7.53 11.79
C ALA A 133 -14.60 -8.66 10.86
N LEU A 134 -13.96 -8.33 9.73
CA LEU A 134 -13.41 -9.33 8.82
C LEU A 134 -12.27 -10.12 9.48
N VAL A 135 -11.30 -9.43 10.08
CA VAL A 135 -10.13 -10.09 10.70
C VAL A 135 -10.53 -10.91 11.92
N ALA A 136 -11.51 -10.47 12.71
CA ALA A 136 -12.07 -11.26 13.81
C ALA A 136 -12.77 -12.52 13.30
N THR A 137 -13.48 -12.44 12.16
CA THR A 137 -14.17 -13.58 11.55
C THR A 137 -13.18 -14.59 10.96
N ASP A 138 -12.15 -14.11 10.26
CA ASP A 138 -11.12 -14.92 9.59
C ASP A 138 -9.81 -15.02 10.38
N LEU A 139 -9.88 -15.00 11.72
CA LEU A 139 -8.69 -14.94 12.58
C LEU A 139 -7.68 -16.08 12.31
N ALA A 140 -8.17 -17.27 11.95
CA ALA A 140 -7.36 -18.43 11.64
C ALA A 140 -6.51 -18.28 10.35
N TRP A 141 -6.84 -17.29 9.50
CA TRP A 141 -6.10 -16.98 8.28
C TRP A 141 -4.95 -15.99 8.49
N VAL A 142 -4.83 -15.37 9.66
CA VAL A 142 -3.68 -14.50 9.95
C VAL A 142 -2.46 -15.37 10.24
N PRO A 143 -1.43 -15.38 9.37
CA PRO A 143 -0.30 -16.27 9.51
C PRO A 143 0.60 -15.86 10.70
N SER A 144 1.38 -16.81 11.18
CA SER A 144 2.33 -16.65 12.29
C SER A 144 3.80 -16.82 11.87
N GLY A 145 4.06 -17.10 10.60
CA GLY A 145 5.41 -17.31 10.07
C GLY A 145 6.23 -16.03 10.05
N GLU A 146 7.56 -16.17 9.99
CA GLU A 146 8.47 -15.04 9.88
C GLU A 146 8.22 -14.24 8.59
N GLU A 147 8.17 -12.92 8.72
CA GLU A 147 7.84 -11.99 7.63
C GLU A 147 6.53 -12.30 6.86
N THR A 148 5.59 -13.00 7.51
CA THR A 148 4.24 -13.26 6.96
C THR A 148 3.20 -12.31 7.54
N SER A 149 2.16 -11.99 6.77
CA SER A 149 1.05 -11.14 7.24
C SER A 149 -0.24 -11.48 6.51
N LEU A 150 -1.37 -10.99 7.00
CA LEU A 150 -2.62 -10.99 6.26
C LEU A 150 -2.76 -9.64 5.56
N TYR A 151 -2.65 -9.62 4.23
CA TYR A 151 -2.87 -8.40 3.46
C TYR A 151 -4.37 -8.11 3.37
N LEU A 152 -4.73 -6.87 3.66
CA LEU A 152 -6.10 -6.36 3.66
C LEU A 152 -6.26 -5.41 2.48
N ARG A 153 -7.29 -5.65 1.67
CA ARG A 153 -7.65 -4.86 0.48
C ARG A 153 -9.04 -4.26 0.66
N PRO A 154 -9.16 -3.10 1.30
CA PRO A 154 -10.36 -2.27 1.19
C PRO A 154 -10.46 -1.69 -0.23
N PHE A 155 -11.64 -1.65 -0.81
CA PHE A 155 -11.89 -1.01 -2.11
C PHE A 155 -13.32 -0.52 -2.23
N MET A 156 -13.53 0.49 -3.09
CA MET A 156 -14.85 1.03 -3.40
C MET A 156 -14.96 1.24 -4.90
N TYR A 157 -16.13 0.93 -5.45
CA TYR A 157 -16.43 1.15 -6.86
C TYR A 157 -17.85 1.67 -7.08
N ALA A 158 -18.03 2.38 -8.20
CA ALA A 158 -19.34 2.79 -8.69
C ALA A 158 -20.17 1.58 -9.16
N SER A 159 -21.18 1.21 -8.37
CA SER A 159 -22.02 0.02 -8.60
C SER A 159 -23.28 0.31 -9.41
N GLU A 160 -23.57 1.58 -9.68
CA GLU A 160 -24.74 2.01 -10.43
C GLU A 160 -24.75 1.45 -11.87
N THR A 161 -25.90 0.95 -12.31
CA THR A 161 -26.11 0.47 -13.69
C THR A 161 -26.48 1.64 -14.59
N PHE A 162 -25.48 2.23 -15.25
CA PHE A 162 -25.65 3.47 -16.02
C PHE A 162 -24.48 3.73 -16.98
N LEU A 163 -24.80 4.15 -18.21
CA LEU A 163 -23.82 4.45 -19.27
C LEU A 163 -23.59 5.96 -19.51
N GLY A 164 -24.18 6.84 -18.71
CA GLY A 164 -23.84 8.27 -18.81
C GLY A 164 -22.60 8.59 -17.99
N VAL A 165 -21.86 9.61 -18.41
CA VAL A 165 -20.67 10.07 -17.68
C VAL A 165 -21.05 11.13 -16.65
N ARG A 166 -21.28 10.71 -15.41
CA ARG A 166 -21.44 11.56 -14.22
C ARG A 166 -21.02 10.81 -12.95
N PRO A 167 -20.82 11.49 -11.80
CA PRO A 167 -20.61 10.80 -10.53
C PRO A 167 -21.74 9.81 -10.24
N THR A 168 -21.36 8.63 -9.74
CA THR A 168 -22.32 7.59 -9.38
C THR A 168 -23.23 7.98 -8.22
N LEU A 169 -24.44 7.44 -8.21
CA LEU A 169 -25.39 7.54 -7.10
C LEU A 169 -25.40 6.29 -6.21
N GLU A 170 -24.73 5.22 -6.64
CA GLU A 170 -24.64 3.95 -5.92
C GLU A 170 -23.21 3.45 -5.91
N ALA A 171 -22.73 3.04 -4.74
CA ALA A 171 -21.38 2.51 -4.60
C ALA A 171 -21.36 1.32 -3.63
N GLU A 172 -20.36 0.48 -3.81
CA GLU A 172 -20.10 -0.64 -2.92
C GLU A 172 -18.69 -0.50 -2.35
N PHE A 173 -18.59 -0.58 -1.02
CA PHE A 173 -17.32 -0.69 -0.31
C PHE A 173 -17.14 -2.13 0.17
N LEU A 174 -15.97 -2.71 -0.08
CA LEU A 174 -15.64 -4.06 0.33
C LEU A 174 -14.25 -4.12 0.96
N VAL A 175 -14.04 -5.13 1.82
CA VAL A 175 -12.71 -5.54 2.28
C VAL A 175 -12.55 -7.03 2.01
N ILE A 176 -11.48 -7.39 1.31
CA ILE A 176 -11.04 -8.79 1.14
C ILE A 176 -9.65 -8.97 1.76
N ALA A 177 -9.35 -10.18 2.21
CA ALA A 177 -8.08 -10.48 2.86
C ALA A 177 -7.35 -11.64 2.15
N SER A 178 -6.03 -11.59 2.15
CA SER A 178 -5.16 -12.57 1.49
C SER A 178 -3.90 -12.80 2.33
N PRO A 179 -3.58 -14.03 2.75
CA PRO A 179 -2.31 -14.28 3.43
C PRO A 179 -1.16 -14.04 2.46
N VAL A 180 -0.10 -13.41 2.95
CA VAL A 180 1.09 -13.07 2.15
C VAL A 180 2.37 -13.41 2.91
N GLY A 181 3.32 -14.00 2.18
CA GLY A 181 4.66 -14.27 2.68
C GLY A 181 5.62 -13.09 2.44
N PRO A 182 6.92 -13.30 2.65
CA PRO A 182 7.92 -12.30 2.28
C PRO A 182 7.81 -12.01 0.78
N TYR A 183 7.87 -10.72 0.42
CA TYR A 183 7.76 -10.28 -0.97
C TYR A 183 8.87 -10.86 -1.84
N PHE A 184 10.05 -11.10 -1.24
CA PHE A 184 11.19 -11.75 -1.87
C PHE A 184 11.52 -13.05 -1.10
N ALA A 185 11.33 -14.20 -1.76
CA ALA A 185 11.50 -15.53 -1.14
C ALA A 185 12.93 -15.84 -0.63
N GLY A 186 13.93 -15.00 -0.96
CA GLY A 186 15.32 -15.12 -0.52
C GLY A 186 15.81 -13.97 0.38
N GLY A 187 14.88 -13.24 1.01
CA GLY A 187 15.17 -12.02 1.74
C GLY A 187 15.23 -10.79 0.83
N VAL A 188 15.37 -9.62 1.45
CA VAL A 188 15.39 -8.34 0.75
C VAL A 188 16.55 -8.32 -0.24
N ARG A 189 16.24 -8.29 -1.54
CA ARG A 189 17.23 -8.12 -2.58
C ARG A 189 17.06 -6.76 -3.25
N PRO A 190 18.15 -6.11 -3.65
CA PRO A 190 18.07 -4.93 -4.49
C PRO A 190 17.42 -5.25 -5.83
N VAL A 191 16.59 -4.34 -6.32
CA VAL A 191 15.92 -4.46 -7.62
C VAL A 191 16.61 -3.59 -8.67
N SER A 192 16.43 -3.97 -9.93
CA SER A 192 16.82 -3.18 -11.09
C SER A 192 15.65 -2.32 -11.61
N ILE A 193 15.92 -1.03 -11.84
CA ILE A 193 14.92 -0.01 -12.17
C ILE A 193 15.17 0.59 -13.54
N TRP A 194 14.16 0.59 -14.39
CA TRP A 194 14.12 1.35 -15.62
C TRP A 194 13.52 2.74 -15.35
N VAL A 195 14.27 3.81 -15.58
CA VAL A 195 13.78 5.18 -15.52
C VAL A 195 13.16 5.52 -16.87
N ASP A 196 11.85 5.64 -16.89
CA ASP A 196 11.08 5.95 -18.11
C ASP A 196 11.08 7.46 -18.36
N GLN A 197 11.46 7.84 -19.57
CA GLN A 197 11.52 9.23 -20.03
C GLN A 197 10.43 9.53 -21.08
N GLU A 198 9.61 8.55 -21.46
CA GLU A 198 8.52 8.68 -22.44
C GLU A 198 7.15 8.71 -21.76
N TYR A 199 6.96 7.84 -20.77
CA TYR A 199 5.72 7.71 -20.03
C TYR A 199 5.81 8.34 -18.65
N HIS A 200 4.68 8.86 -18.17
CA HIS A 200 4.55 9.45 -16.85
C HIS A 200 3.40 8.82 -16.08
N ARG A 201 3.56 8.69 -14.77
CA ARG A 201 2.55 8.07 -13.90
C ARG A 201 1.30 8.96 -13.74
N ALA A 202 1.53 10.26 -13.52
CA ALA A 202 0.51 11.25 -13.32
C ALA A 202 1.07 12.65 -13.62
N GLY A 203 0.20 13.60 -13.93
CA GLY A 203 0.53 15.02 -14.04
C GLY A 203 -0.13 15.86 -12.94
N ALA A 204 0.31 17.10 -12.79
CA ALA A 204 -0.30 18.08 -11.89
C ALA A 204 -1.82 18.24 -12.19
N GLY A 205 -2.64 18.25 -11.14
CA GLY A 205 -4.11 18.26 -11.27
C GLY A 205 -4.73 16.92 -11.65
N GLY A 206 -3.94 15.90 -11.96
CA GLY A 206 -4.38 14.54 -12.26
C GLY A 206 -4.87 13.76 -11.03
N THR A 207 -4.82 12.44 -11.12
CA THR A 207 -5.27 11.50 -10.08
C THR A 207 -4.13 10.91 -9.27
N GLY A 208 -2.88 11.39 -9.43
CA GLY A 208 -1.68 10.79 -8.84
C GLY A 208 -1.75 10.62 -7.31
N ALA A 209 -2.23 11.64 -6.59
CA ALA A 209 -2.39 11.56 -5.14
C ALA A 209 -3.55 10.64 -4.66
N ALA A 210 -4.42 10.18 -5.56
CA ALA A 210 -5.47 9.22 -5.23
C ALA A 210 -5.01 7.79 -5.49
N LYS A 211 -5.45 6.85 -4.64
CA LYS A 211 -5.20 5.43 -4.83
C LYS A 211 -6.33 4.80 -5.64
N CYS A 212 -6.37 5.10 -6.94
CA CYS A 212 -7.40 4.64 -7.87
C CYS A 212 -6.88 3.67 -8.93
N GLY A 213 -7.73 2.78 -9.43
CA GLY A 213 -7.36 1.74 -10.40
C GLY A 213 -6.75 2.30 -11.69
N GLY A 214 -7.27 3.42 -12.20
CA GLY A 214 -6.80 4.06 -13.42
C GLY A 214 -5.30 4.40 -13.42
N ASN A 215 -4.76 4.86 -12.29
CA ASN A 215 -3.32 5.14 -12.16
C ASN A 215 -2.46 3.88 -12.36
N TYR A 216 -2.95 2.73 -11.89
CA TYR A 216 -2.23 1.46 -12.00
C TYR A 216 -2.38 0.86 -13.39
N ALA A 217 -3.58 0.89 -13.97
CA ALA A 217 -3.82 0.42 -15.33
C ALA A 217 -2.93 1.15 -16.35
N ALA A 218 -2.79 2.48 -16.23
CA ALA A 218 -1.93 3.28 -17.09
C ALA A 218 -0.43 2.95 -16.96
N SER A 219 0.00 2.40 -15.82
CA SER A 219 1.41 2.05 -15.56
C SER A 219 1.84 0.70 -16.17
N LEU A 220 0.90 -0.13 -16.63
CA LEU A 220 1.19 -1.50 -17.06
C LEU A 220 2.03 -1.58 -18.35
N LEU A 221 1.78 -0.72 -19.32
CA LEU A 221 2.57 -0.68 -20.57
C LEU A 221 4.03 -0.28 -20.31
N PRO A 222 4.32 0.84 -19.61
CA PRO A 222 5.70 1.18 -19.20
C PRO A 222 6.40 0.04 -18.45
N GLN A 223 5.69 -0.62 -17.53
CA GLN A 223 6.23 -1.76 -16.79
C GLN A 223 6.56 -2.95 -17.70
N GLN A 224 5.72 -3.23 -18.70
CA GLN A 224 5.99 -4.28 -19.70
C GLN A 224 7.24 -3.95 -20.53
N LEU A 225 7.44 -2.69 -20.90
CA LEU A 225 8.64 -2.24 -21.63
C LEU A 225 9.90 -2.38 -20.77
N ALA A 226 9.82 -2.02 -19.49
CA ALA A 226 10.91 -2.24 -18.53
C ALA A 226 11.29 -3.73 -18.41
N TYR A 227 10.29 -4.63 -18.33
CA TYR A 227 10.54 -6.07 -18.34
C TYR A 227 11.24 -6.55 -19.61
N ALA A 228 10.82 -6.06 -20.79
CA ALA A 228 11.44 -6.40 -22.06
C ALA A 228 12.91 -5.94 -22.15
N LYS A 229 13.28 -4.90 -21.39
CA LYS A 229 14.65 -4.41 -21.24
C LYS A 229 15.43 -5.11 -20.11
N GLY A 230 14.82 -6.05 -19.39
CA GLY A 230 15.47 -6.82 -18.32
C GLY A 230 15.47 -6.15 -16.96
N PHE A 231 14.59 -5.18 -16.71
CA PHE A 231 14.43 -4.48 -15.43
C PHE A 231 13.20 -4.98 -14.67
N GLU A 232 13.26 -4.97 -13.34
CA GLU A 232 12.20 -5.51 -12.49
C GLU A 232 11.06 -4.52 -12.22
N GLN A 233 11.33 -3.22 -12.32
CA GLN A 233 10.34 -2.17 -12.10
C GLN A 233 10.64 -0.93 -12.97
N VAL A 234 9.62 -0.08 -13.10
CA VAL A 234 9.72 1.23 -13.75
C VAL A 234 9.73 2.37 -12.72
N CYS A 235 10.52 3.42 -12.97
CA CYS A 235 10.47 4.68 -12.25
C CYS A 235 10.09 5.80 -13.21
N PHE A 236 9.21 6.68 -12.74
CA PHE A 236 8.65 7.78 -13.52
C PHE A 236 9.29 9.10 -13.12
N LEU A 237 9.46 9.94 -14.13
CA LEU A 237 9.79 11.36 -13.96
C LEU A 237 8.51 12.21 -13.99
N ASP A 238 8.61 13.43 -13.49
CA ASP A 238 7.52 14.39 -13.52
C ASP A 238 7.04 14.66 -14.95
N ALA A 239 5.72 14.71 -15.14
CA ALA A 239 5.14 14.95 -16.46
C ALA A 239 5.37 16.38 -17.01
N SER A 240 5.72 17.35 -16.15
CA SER A 240 5.79 18.76 -16.55
C SER A 240 7.10 19.14 -17.23
N THR A 241 8.20 18.60 -16.74
CA THR A 241 9.55 18.93 -17.19
C THR A 241 10.31 17.69 -17.64
N ASN A 242 9.87 16.49 -17.26
CA ASN A 242 10.57 15.23 -17.51
C ASN A 242 12.00 15.23 -16.94
N THR A 243 12.19 15.86 -15.78
CA THR A 243 13.52 16.02 -15.17
C THR A 243 13.59 15.63 -13.70
N GLN A 244 12.46 15.54 -13.00
CA GLN A 244 12.39 15.29 -11.56
C GLN A 244 11.94 13.87 -11.29
N LEU A 245 12.62 13.18 -10.37
CA LEU A 245 12.24 11.86 -9.89
C LEU A 245 10.91 11.94 -9.12
N GLU A 246 9.95 11.05 -9.41
CA GLU A 246 8.67 10.99 -8.66
C GLU A 246 8.45 9.66 -7.94
N GLU A 247 7.95 8.65 -8.66
CA GLU A 247 7.54 7.36 -8.08
C GLU A 247 8.09 6.19 -8.87
N LEU A 248 8.20 5.06 -8.18
CA LEU A 248 8.68 3.80 -8.72
C LEU A 248 7.52 2.83 -8.78
N GLY A 249 6.90 2.70 -9.94
CA GLY A 249 5.65 1.97 -10.13
C GLY A 249 4.53 2.60 -9.27
N GLY A 250 4.25 1.97 -8.13
CA GLY A 250 3.32 2.45 -7.11
C GLY A 250 3.94 2.60 -5.72
N MET A 251 5.25 2.85 -5.66
CA MET A 251 6.04 3.03 -4.44
C MET A 251 6.72 4.41 -4.43
N ASN A 252 6.84 5.02 -3.25
CA ASN A 252 7.61 6.25 -3.07
C ASN A 252 9.11 5.94 -3.07
N VAL A 253 9.94 6.90 -3.47
CA VAL A 253 11.40 6.75 -3.57
C VAL A 253 12.15 7.66 -2.59
N PHE A 254 13.31 7.19 -2.13
CA PHE A 254 14.22 7.90 -1.25
C PHE A 254 15.65 7.77 -1.77
N VAL A 255 16.43 8.84 -1.57
CA VAL A 255 17.86 8.92 -1.91
C VAL A 255 18.62 9.22 -0.62
N VAL A 256 19.63 8.42 -0.32
CA VAL A 256 20.51 8.58 0.85
C VAL A 256 21.87 9.05 0.36
N HIS A 257 22.32 10.19 0.86
CA HIS A 257 23.61 10.77 0.52
C HIS A 257 24.74 10.24 1.41
N ALA A 258 25.99 10.44 0.99
CA ALA A 258 27.18 9.95 1.67
C ALA A 258 27.41 10.58 3.05
N ASP A 259 26.88 11.77 3.30
CA ASP A 259 26.89 12.43 4.60
C ASP A 259 25.79 11.92 5.55
N GLY A 260 24.92 11.02 5.07
CA GLY A 260 23.79 10.47 5.81
C GLY A 260 22.52 11.30 5.71
N SER A 261 22.50 12.41 4.98
CA SER A 261 21.26 13.13 4.68
C SER A 261 20.37 12.31 3.72
N VAL A 262 19.06 12.51 3.81
CA VAL A 262 18.07 11.77 3.03
C VAL A 262 17.12 12.74 2.31
N ALA A 263 16.88 12.49 1.03
CA ALA A 263 15.92 13.22 0.21
C ALA A 263 14.79 12.29 -0.28
N THR A 264 13.59 12.83 -0.40
CA THR A 264 12.46 12.19 -1.09
C THR A 264 11.64 13.26 -1.83
N PRO A 265 11.05 12.95 -3.00
CA PRO A 265 10.16 13.87 -3.69
C PRO A 265 9.01 14.33 -2.78
N PRO A 266 8.60 15.62 -2.82
CA PRO A 266 7.55 16.15 -1.97
C PRO A 266 6.19 15.66 -2.46
N VAL A 267 5.19 15.68 -1.57
CA VAL A 267 3.80 15.43 -1.98
C VAL A 267 3.32 16.63 -2.82
N SER A 268 3.25 16.43 -4.15
CA SER A 268 2.97 17.45 -5.16
C SER A 268 1.58 17.34 -5.82
N GLY A 269 0.80 16.31 -5.45
CA GLY A 269 -0.47 15.97 -6.11
C GLY A 269 -0.35 14.95 -7.24
N SER A 270 0.84 14.81 -7.85
CA SER A 270 1.19 13.72 -8.78
C SER A 270 1.73 12.48 -8.06
N ILE A 271 2.14 12.62 -6.79
CA ILE A 271 2.68 11.55 -5.96
C ILE A 271 1.66 11.07 -4.93
N LEU A 272 1.55 9.76 -4.75
CA LEU A 272 0.73 9.14 -3.72
C LEU A 272 1.33 9.38 -2.33
N GLU A 273 0.50 9.86 -1.41
CA GLU A 273 0.85 10.06 0.00
C GLU A 273 0.99 8.70 0.73
N GLY A 274 2.17 8.09 0.65
CA GLY A 274 2.45 6.79 1.27
C GLY A 274 2.43 6.82 2.79
N VAL A 275 1.65 5.94 3.43
CA VAL A 275 1.72 5.69 4.88
C VAL A 275 3.11 5.15 5.28
N THR A 276 3.68 4.29 4.44
CA THR A 276 5.06 3.80 4.63
C THR A 276 6.09 4.93 4.50
N ARG A 277 5.93 5.81 3.49
CA ARG A 277 6.77 7.00 3.30
C ARG A 277 6.77 7.90 4.53
N SER A 278 5.60 8.29 5.03
CA SER A 278 5.51 9.17 6.21
C SER A 278 6.06 8.52 7.48
N SER A 279 5.95 7.20 7.61
CA SER A 279 6.55 6.45 8.72
C SER A 279 8.08 6.45 8.62
N ILE A 280 8.63 6.21 7.43
CA ILE A 280 10.09 6.23 7.18
C ILE A 280 10.68 7.62 7.44
N LEU A 281 10.03 8.70 6.99
CA LEU A 281 10.44 10.06 7.29
C LEU A 281 10.58 10.27 8.80
N ARG A 282 9.58 9.83 9.58
CA ARG A 282 9.60 9.92 11.04
C ARG A 282 10.75 9.12 11.66
N LEU A 283 10.94 7.87 11.25
CA LEU A 283 12.01 7.00 11.77
C LEU A 283 13.41 7.52 11.44
N LEU A 284 13.61 8.05 10.24
CA LEU A 284 14.87 8.68 9.83
C LEU A 284 15.19 9.91 10.70
N THR A 285 14.20 10.78 10.94
CA THR A 285 14.36 11.93 11.84
C THR A 285 14.69 11.48 13.27
N ASP A 286 14.00 10.46 13.80
CA ASP A 286 14.28 9.93 15.13
C ASP A 286 15.67 9.30 15.25
N ALA A 287 16.20 8.77 14.15
CA ALA A 287 17.56 8.25 14.05
C ALA A 287 18.63 9.34 13.86
N GLY A 288 18.22 10.61 13.76
CA GLY A 288 19.12 11.77 13.67
C GLY A 288 19.56 12.14 12.25
N HIS A 289 18.93 11.59 11.22
CA HIS A 289 19.20 11.97 9.83
C HIS A 289 18.61 13.34 9.51
N GLU A 290 19.31 14.14 8.70
CA GLU A 290 18.72 15.30 8.04
C GLU A 290 17.83 14.81 6.90
N VAL A 291 16.54 15.15 6.94
CA VAL A 291 15.54 14.66 5.99
C VAL A 291 14.93 15.83 5.23
N SER A 292 14.95 15.77 3.90
CA SER A 292 14.40 16.80 3.02
C SER A 292 13.33 16.25 2.07
N GLU A 293 12.15 16.88 2.10
CA GLU A 293 11.11 16.65 1.10
C GLU A 293 11.26 17.70 -0.02
N ARG A 294 11.97 17.35 -1.09
CA ARG A 294 12.33 18.28 -2.18
C ARG A 294 12.36 17.57 -3.52
N GLN A 295 12.26 18.36 -4.59
CA GLN A 295 12.45 17.85 -5.93
C GLN A 295 13.87 17.28 -6.07
N ILE A 296 13.98 16.15 -6.77
CA ILE A 296 15.25 15.45 -7.00
C ILE A 296 15.46 15.38 -8.51
N PRO A 297 16.29 16.26 -9.09
CA PRO A 297 16.62 16.20 -10.50
C PRO A 297 17.29 14.87 -10.84
N LEU A 298 16.93 14.28 -11.97
CA LEU A 298 17.58 13.07 -12.48
C LEU A 298 19.08 13.31 -12.71
N THR A 299 19.48 14.52 -13.09
CA THR A 299 20.88 14.91 -13.23
C THR A 299 21.63 14.82 -11.90
N GLU A 300 21.04 15.34 -10.82
CA GLU A 300 21.61 15.27 -9.47
C GLU A 300 21.80 13.81 -9.04
N LEU A 301 20.79 12.96 -9.27
CA LEU A 301 20.89 11.54 -8.95
C LEU A 301 22.00 10.85 -9.74
N ARG A 302 22.10 11.11 -11.05
CA ARG A 302 23.12 10.52 -11.93
C ARG A 302 24.53 10.94 -11.54
N GLU A 303 24.75 12.23 -11.33
CA GLU A 303 26.03 12.79 -10.92
C GLU A 303 26.43 12.25 -9.55
N GLY A 304 25.48 12.22 -8.61
CA GLY A 304 25.71 11.74 -7.25
C GLY A 304 26.02 10.25 -7.17
N LEU A 305 25.43 9.43 -8.05
CA LEU A 305 25.79 8.02 -8.18
C LEU A 305 27.19 7.84 -8.78
N ALA A 306 27.56 8.68 -9.74
CA ALA A 306 28.86 8.62 -10.41
C ALA A 306 30.02 9.07 -9.52
N ASP A 307 29.82 10.11 -8.70
CA ASP A 307 30.85 10.65 -7.78
C ASP A 307 30.81 10.03 -6.37
N GLY A 308 29.78 9.23 -6.07
CA GLY A 308 29.61 8.55 -4.80
C GLY A 308 29.06 9.42 -3.66
N SER A 309 28.53 10.62 -3.97
CA SER A 309 27.79 11.44 -3.01
C SER A 309 26.36 10.92 -2.76
N VAL A 310 25.81 10.08 -3.63
CA VAL A 310 24.62 9.23 -3.38
C VAL A 310 25.08 7.80 -3.08
N ARG A 311 24.64 7.24 -1.95
CA ARG A 311 25.07 5.92 -1.46
C ARG A 311 23.99 4.86 -1.50
N GLU A 312 22.75 5.25 -1.26
CA GLU A 312 21.63 4.31 -1.26
C GLU A 312 20.44 4.94 -1.98
N VAL A 313 19.69 4.12 -2.70
CA VAL A 313 18.37 4.49 -3.21
C VAL A 313 17.45 3.35 -2.84
N PHE A 314 16.26 3.67 -2.34
CA PHE A 314 15.26 2.65 -2.02
C PHE A 314 13.86 3.15 -2.31
N ALA A 315 12.97 2.19 -2.57
CA ALA A 315 11.54 2.43 -2.70
C ALA A 315 10.79 1.92 -1.47
N CYS A 316 9.60 2.45 -1.19
CA CYS A 316 8.78 2.00 -0.07
C CYS A 316 7.27 1.97 -0.38
N GLY A 317 6.58 1.04 0.27
CA GLY A 317 5.14 0.85 0.16
C GLY A 317 4.68 -0.39 0.95
N THR A 318 3.38 -0.50 1.26
CA THR A 318 2.86 -1.56 2.14
C THR A 318 3.28 -2.98 1.74
N ALA A 319 3.29 -3.30 0.44
CA ALA A 319 3.53 -4.65 -0.04
C ALA A 319 4.95 -5.16 0.32
N ALA A 320 5.98 -4.41 -0.09
CA ALA A 320 7.38 -4.78 0.11
C ALA A 320 8.04 -4.12 1.33
N VAL A 321 7.32 -3.22 2.02
CA VAL A 321 7.81 -2.36 3.11
C VAL A 321 8.89 -1.39 2.61
N MET A 322 10.10 -1.88 2.38
CA MET A 322 11.23 -1.16 1.80
C MET A 322 11.98 -2.07 0.85
N THR A 323 12.26 -1.58 -0.35
CA THR A 323 12.95 -2.29 -1.42
C THR A 323 14.19 -1.50 -1.82
N PRO A 324 15.40 -1.99 -1.53
CA PRO A 324 16.64 -1.39 -2.02
C PRO A 324 16.70 -1.39 -3.55
N ILE A 325 17.35 -0.40 -4.13
CA ILE A 325 17.58 -0.32 -5.57
C ILE A 325 19.08 -0.49 -5.80
N GLY A 326 19.45 -1.50 -6.59
CA GLY A 326 20.86 -1.81 -6.88
C GLY A 326 21.33 -1.24 -8.21
N ARG A 327 20.41 -0.93 -9.12
CA ARG A 327 20.72 -0.44 -10.47
C ARG A 327 19.60 0.44 -10.99
N LEU A 328 19.95 1.59 -11.56
CA LEU A 328 19.05 2.45 -12.33
C LEU A 328 19.59 2.60 -13.75
N ALA A 329 18.74 2.45 -14.74
CA ALA A 329 19.11 2.70 -16.13
C ALA A 329 17.99 3.39 -16.90
N SER A 330 18.36 4.02 -18.01
CA SER A 330 17.48 4.51 -19.05
C SER A 330 18.17 4.31 -20.39
N ASP A 331 17.68 4.91 -21.47
CA ASP A 331 18.29 4.72 -22.80
C ASP A 331 19.69 5.35 -22.89
N ASP A 332 20.00 6.37 -22.08
CA ASP A 332 21.26 7.13 -22.10
C ASP A 332 22.19 6.89 -20.90
N PHE A 333 21.79 6.07 -19.91
CA PHE A 333 22.64 5.73 -18.77
C PHE A 333 22.31 4.36 -18.17
N ASP A 334 23.30 3.79 -17.48
CA ASP A 334 23.17 2.55 -16.72
C ASP A 334 24.13 2.60 -15.53
N LEU A 335 23.57 2.76 -14.33
CA LEU A 335 24.30 3.08 -13.12
C LEU A 335 23.99 2.08 -12.02
N THR A 336 25.03 1.61 -11.35
CA THR A 336 24.93 0.82 -10.12
C THR A 336 24.79 1.76 -8.92
N VAL A 337 23.91 1.42 -7.97
CA VAL A 337 23.76 2.18 -6.73
C VAL A 337 24.70 1.62 -5.68
N GLY A 338 25.64 2.43 -5.21
CA GLY A 338 26.65 1.98 -4.26
C GLY A 338 27.45 0.81 -4.84
N ASP A 339 27.40 -0.34 -4.17
CA ASP A 339 27.98 -1.61 -4.61
C ASP A 339 26.96 -2.58 -5.24
N GLY A 340 25.73 -2.11 -5.47
CA GLY A 340 24.60 -2.89 -5.95
C GLY A 340 23.88 -3.68 -4.85
N ALA A 341 24.30 -3.57 -3.59
CA ALA A 341 23.68 -4.20 -2.43
C ALA A 341 22.74 -3.25 -1.66
N ALA A 342 22.06 -3.78 -0.64
CA ALA A 342 21.27 -2.97 0.28
C ALA A 342 22.19 -2.20 1.23
N GLY A 343 22.03 -0.88 1.32
CA GLY A 343 22.84 -0.06 2.20
C GLY A 343 22.43 -0.12 3.68
N PRO A 344 23.29 0.39 4.59
CA PRO A 344 23.07 0.33 6.04
C PRO A 344 21.86 1.14 6.52
N VAL A 345 21.58 2.32 5.95
CA VAL A 345 20.42 3.14 6.35
C VAL A 345 19.13 2.42 5.97
N THR A 346 19.04 1.95 4.73
CA THR A 346 17.90 1.18 4.20
C THR A 346 17.64 -0.05 5.06
N THR A 347 18.69 -0.82 5.38
CA THR A 347 18.58 -2.06 6.17
C THR A 347 18.11 -1.77 7.60
N ARG A 348 18.69 -0.77 8.26
CA ARG A 348 18.34 -0.38 9.63
C ARG A 348 16.89 0.10 9.74
N ILE A 349 16.49 1.03 8.88
CA ILE A 349 15.13 1.60 8.92
C ILE A 349 14.07 0.56 8.57
N ARG A 350 14.38 -0.34 7.61
CA ARG A 350 13.49 -1.46 7.32
C ARG A 350 13.31 -2.36 8.55
N ALA A 351 14.40 -2.73 9.22
CA ALA A 351 14.34 -3.58 10.40
C ALA A 351 13.54 -2.92 11.54
N GLU A 352 13.77 -1.63 11.81
CA GLU A 352 13.01 -0.89 12.82
C GLU A 352 11.50 -0.85 12.50
N LEU A 353 11.15 -0.55 11.25
CA LEU A 353 9.75 -0.49 10.82
C LEU A 353 9.07 -1.85 10.92
N THR A 354 9.71 -2.92 10.46
CA THR A 354 9.13 -4.27 10.55
C THR A 354 9.07 -4.74 12.00
N ASP A 355 10.07 -4.44 12.83
CA ASP A 355 10.03 -4.79 14.26
C ASP A 355 8.88 -4.12 14.99
N ILE A 356 8.53 -2.87 14.64
CA ILE A 356 7.30 -2.24 15.16
C ILE A 356 6.07 -3.00 14.66
N GLN A 357 5.97 -3.28 13.36
CA GLN A 357 4.80 -3.97 12.77
C GLN A 357 4.54 -5.35 13.39
N TYR A 358 5.60 -6.13 13.62
CA TYR A 358 5.55 -7.47 14.21
C TYR A 358 5.54 -7.47 15.75
N GLY A 359 5.52 -6.30 16.40
CA GLY A 359 5.49 -6.21 17.87
C GLY A 359 6.80 -6.62 18.55
N ARG A 360 7.91 -6.63 17.83
CA ARG A 360 9.26 -6.92 18.33
C ARG A 360 9.95 -5.69 18.91
N ALA A 361 9.52 -4.49 18.50
CA ALA A 361 9.97 -3.22 19.03
C ALA A 361 8.81 -2.43 19.65
N THR A 362 9.14 -1.51 20.55
CA THR A 362 8.15 -0.59 21.13
C THR A 362 7.64 0.36 20.05
N ASP A 363 6.32 0.44 19.93
CA ASP A 363 5.65 1.45 19.13
C ASP A 363 5.68 2.81 19.86
N ARG A 364 6.72 3.59 19.58
CA ARG A 364 6.94 4.92 20.19
C ARG A 364 5.96 5.98 19.73
N HIS A 365 5.21 5.73 18.65
CA HIS A 365 4.37 6.71 17.97
C HIS A 365 2.87 6.38 18.02
N GLY A 366 2.48 5.26 18.64
CA GLY A 366 1.09 4.81 18.69
C GLY A 366 0.53 4.46 17.31
N TRP A 367 1.37 3.90 16.44
CA TRP A 367 1.02 3.46 15.10
C TRP A 367 0.24 2.14 15.05
N LEU A 368 0.39 1.27 16.05
CA LEU A 368 -0.27 -0.03 16.07
C LEU A 368 -1.70 0.09 16.60
N HIS A 369 -2.61 -0.58 15.90
CA HIS A 369 -4.02 -0.72 16.29
C HIS A 369 -4.37 -2.18 16.44
N ARG A 370 -4.94 -2.57 17.59
CA ARG A 370 -5.27 -3.96 17.87
C ARG A 370 -6.58 -4.35 17.20
N LEU A 371 -6.61 -5.52 16.56
CA LEU A 371 -7.77 -6.09 15.87
C LEU A 371 -8.37 -7.29 16.62
N ALA A 372 -7.56 -8.12 17.28
CA ALA A 372 -8.00 -9.29 18.05
C ALA A 372 -7.07 -9.58 19.24
#